data_AF-A0A524FQD4-F1
#
_entry.id   AF-A0A524FQD4-F1
#
_cell.length_a   1.000
_cell.length_b   1.000
_cell.length_c   1.000
_cell.angle_alpha   90.00
_cell.angle_beta   90.00
_cell.angle_gamma   90.00
#
_symmetry.space_group_name_H-M   'P 1'
#
loop_
_entity.id
_entity.type
_entity.pdbx_description
1 polymer ?
#
loop_
_entity_poly.entity_id
_entity_poly.type
_entity_poly.pdbx_seq_one_letter_code
_entity_poly.pdbx_strand_id
1 'polypeptide(L)'
;MTFLIDPALLILFSLVSCGIGYSVRNKTSLPVGKMLSILCLCVILFTSTSLYLNLWYMDWFWQPFAPLVTSGKDLMINSGIFHFESTNTAGLTDTLAAIQIILYPLWTFIGIRIWSYHKK
;
A
#
# COMPACT_ATOMS: atom_id res chain seq x y z
N MET A 1 2.30 11.25 -6.20
CA MET A 1 1.21 10.58 -5.46
C MET A 1 1.55 9.11 -5.35
N THR A 2 2.29 8.74 -4.31
CA THR A 2 2.55 7.33 -3.97
C THR A 2 1.22 6.58 -3.81
N PHE A 3 0.15 7.27 -3.38
CA PHE A 3 -1.21 6.73 -3.35
C PHE A 3 -1.77 6.19 -4.67
N LEU A 4 -1.35 6.73 -5.83
CA LEU A 4 -1.88 6.30 -7.13
C LEU A 4 -1.26 4.99 -7.62
N ILE A 5 -0.08 4.63 -7.15
CA ILE A 5 0.58 3.36 -7.51
C ILE A 5 0.11 2.20 -6.63
N ASP A 6 -0.48 2.50 -5.47
CA ASP A 6 -0.94 1.50 -4.50
C ASP A 6 -1.90 0.44 -5.07
N PRO A 7 -2.88 0.74 -5.95
CA PRO A 7 -3.74 -0.29 -6.53
C PRO A 7 -2.93 -1.32 -7.29
N ALA A 8 -2.01 -0.86 -8.14
CA ALA A 8 -1.15 -1.72 -8.94
C ALA A 8 -0.19 -2.53 -8.05
N LEU A 9 0.39 -1.89 -7.03
CA LEU A 9 1.28 -2.55 -6.07
C LEU A 9 0.55 -3.60 -5.24
N LEU A 10 -0.64 -3.32 -4.71
CA LEU A 10 -1.43 -4.25 -3.92
C LEU A 10 -1.88 -5.46 -4.75
N ILE A 11 -2.30 -5.23 -6.01
CA ILE A 11 -2.59 -6.31 -6.94
C ILE A 11 -1.33 -7.16 -7.18
N LEU A 12 -0.18 -6.53 -7.45
CA LEU A 12 1.07 -7.21 -7.72
C LEU A 12 1.56 -8.02 -6.51
N PHE A 13 1.53 -7.45 -5.30
CA PHE A 13 1.90 -8.14 -4.07
C PHE A 13 0.99 -9.32 -3.79
N SER A 14 -0.31 -9.21 -4.05
CA SER A 14 -1.22 -10.35 -3.99
C SER A 14 -0.84 -11.45 -4.98
N LEU A 15 -0.52 -11.11 -6.23
CA LEU A 15 -0.08 -12.08 -7.24
C LEU A 15 1.21 -12.78 -6.83
N VAL A 16 2.21 -12.03 -6.37
CA VAL A 16 3.50 -12.56 -5.90
C VAL A 16 3.29 -13.45 -4.67
N SER A 17 2.50 -13.00 -3.69
CA SER A 17 2.17 -13.78 -2.49
C SER A 17 1.51 -15.11 -2.86
N CYS A 18 0.53 -15.08 -3.77
CA CYS A 18 -0.10 -16.30 -4.27
C CYS A 18 0.87 -17.19 -5.06
N GLY A 19 1.79 -16.63 -5.83
CA GLY A 19 2.84 -17.38 -6.54
C GLY A 19 3.82 -18.09 -5.61
N ILE A 20 4.25 -17.40 -4.54
CA ILE A 20 5.06 -18.00 -3.47
C ILE A 20 4.27 -19.14 -2.81
N GLY A 21 3.01 -18.87 -2.43
CA GLY A 21 2.12 -19.87 -1.84
C GLY A 21 1.92 -21.10 -2.71
N TYR A 22 1.81 -20.93 -4.03
CA TYR A 22 1.73 -22.03 -4.98
C TYR A 22 3.01 -22.87 -5.02
N SER A 23 4.17 -22.22 -4.99
CA SER A 23 5.49 -22.89 -5.03
C SER A 23 5.75 -23.76 -3.80
N VAL A 24 5.13 -23.42 -2.66
CA VAL A 24 5.26 -24.18 -1.39
C VAL A 24 4.09 -25.13 -1.11
N ARG A 25 3.10 -25.22 -2.00
CA ARG A 25 1.87 -26.01 -1.79
C ARG A 25 2.14 -27.49 -1.51
N ASN A 26 3.20 -28.06 -2.08
CA ASN A 26 3.55 -29.47 -1.86
C ASN A 26 4.16 -29.73 -0.47
N LYS A 27 4.54 -28.67 0.26
CA LYS A 27 5.20 -28.76 1.57
C LYS A 27 4.26 -28.45 2.73
N THR A 28 3.10 -27.86 2.48
CA THR A 28 2.15 -27.46 3.53
C THR A 28 0.72 -27.38 2.99
N SER A 29 -0.25 -27.74 3.84
CA SER A 29 -1.68 -27.56 3.57
C SER A 29 -2.18 -26.15 3.87
N LEU A 30 -1.33 -25.29 4.48
CA LEU A 30 -1.71 -23.94 4.85
C LEU A 30 -1.90 -23.04 3.62
N PRO A 31 -2.85 -22.08 3.65
CA PRO A 31 -3.09 -21.14 2.56
C PRO A 31 -2.04 -20.01 2.54
N VAL A 32 -0.75 -20.36 2.49
CA VAL A 32 0.40 -19.45 2.64
C VAL A 32 0.26 -18.21 1.76
N GLY A 33 -0.14 -18.37 0.50
CA GLY A 33 -0.25 -17.23 -0.41
C GLY A 33 -1.32 -16.22 -0.02
N LYS A 34 -2.45 -16.67 0.55
CA LYS A 34 -3.48 -15.78 1.07
C LYS A 34 -3.02 -15.10 2.36
N MET A 35 -2.37 -15.85 3.25
CA MET A 35 -1.84 -15.31 4.50
C MET A 35 -0.79 -14.23 4.25
N LEU A 36 0.15 -14.47 3.33
CA LEU A 36 1.15 -13.47 2.92
C LEU A 36 0.49 -12.23 2.32
N SER A 37 -0.49 -12.40 1.44
CA SER A 37 -1.23 -11.28 0.85
C SER A 37 -1.94 -10.43 1.91
N ILE A 38 -2.60 -11.07 2.89
CA ILE A 38 -3.24 -10.37 4.02
C ILE A 38 -2.19 -9.65 4.89
N LEU A 39 -1.06 -10.30 5.17
CA LEU A 39 0.00 -9.69 5.96
C LEU A 39 0.59 -8.46 5.26
N CYS A 40 0.84 -8.54 3.95
CA CYS A 40 1.26 -7.40 3.14
C CYS A 40 0.23 -6.26 3.19
N LEU A 41 -1.06 -6.57 3.05
CA LEU A 41 -2.14 -5.59 3.19
C LEU A 41 -2.11 -4.91 4.56
N CYS A 42 -1.97 -5.66 5.64
CA CYS A 42 -1.91 -5.10 7.00
C CYS A 42 -0.71 -4.18 7.18
N VAL A 43 0.47 -4.56 6.68
CA VAL A 43 1.67 -3.73 6.74
C VAL A 43 1.47 -2.43 5.94
N ILE A 44 0.96 -2.53 4.71
CA ILE A 44 0.73 -1.36 3.85
C ILE A 44 -0.32 -0.43 4.48
N LEU A 45 -1.44 -0.97 4.96
CA LEU A 45 -2.46 -0.19 5.66
C LEU A 45 -1.86 0.56 6.85
N PHE A 46 -1.10 -0.14 7.69
CA PHE A 46 -0.47 0.45 8.87
C PHE A 46 0.50 1.56 8.46
N THR A 47 1.48 1.25 7.61
CA THR A 47 2.50 2.21 7.18
C THR A 47 1.90 3.42 6.46
N SER A 48 0.97 3.21 5.53
CA SER A 48 0.28 4.29 4.81
C SER A 48 -0.53 5.17 5.74
N THR A 49 -1.30 4.60 6.67
CA THR A 49 -2.10 5.39 7.63
C THR A 49 -1.18 6.17 8.55
N SER A 50 -0.12 5.55 9.08
CA SER A 50 0.79 6.20 10.01
C SER A 50 1.59 7.33 9.37
N LEU A 51 2.04 7.16 8.13
CA LEU A 51 2.69 8.23 7.37
C LEU A 51 1.73 9.36 7.06
N TYR A 52 0.49 9.04 6.65
CA TYR A 52 -0.50 10.06 6.32
C TYR A 52 -0.87 10.95 7.51
N LEU A 53 -0.99 10.34 8.69
CA LEU A 53 -1.27 11.02 9.95
C LEU A 53 -0.04 11.69 10.57
N ASN A 54 1.14 11.62 9.93
CA ASN A 54 2.40 12.15 10.45
C ASN A 54 2.71 11.65 11.87
N LEU A 55 2.54 10.36 12.12
CA LEU A 55 2.83 9.79 13.43
C LEU A 55 4.35 9.72 13.65
N TRP A 56 4.82 10.23 14.79
CA TRP A 56 6.23 10.41 15.14
C TRP A 56 7.10 9.15 14.93
N TYR A 57 6.55 7.96 15.15
CA TYR A 57 7.29 6.70 15.00
C TYR A 57 7.56 6.32 13.53
N MET A 58 6.97 7.04 12.57
CA MET A 58 7.26 6.90 11.13
C MET A 58 8.23 7.97 10.62
N ASP A 59 8.79 8.80 11.50
CA ASP A 59 9.69 9.88 11.06
C ASP A 59 10.93 9.39 10.34
N TRP A 60 11.49 8.27 10.80
CA TRP A 60 12.64 7.60 10.16
C TRP A 60 12.38 7.23 8.69
N PHE A 61 11.11 7.06 8.29
CA PHE A 61 10.77 6.63 6.93
C PHE A 61 10.78 7.80 5.94
N TRP A 62 10.33 8.98 6.35
CA TRP A 62 10.23 10.14 5.45
C TRP A 62 11.41 11.11 5.57
N GLN A 63 12.06 11.21 6.74
CA GLN A 63 13.21 12.09 6.96
C GLN A 63 14.36 11.93 5.96
N PRO A 64 14.73 10.71 5.49
CA PRO A 64 15.81 10.55 4.50
C PRO A 64 15.54 11.23 3.16
N PHE A 65 14.29 11.59 2.87
CA PHE A 65 13.89 12.27 1.64
C PHE A 65 13.87 13.81 1.80
N ALA A 66 14.20 14.35 2.98
CA ALA A 66 14.37 15.78 3.16
C ALA A 66 15.56 16.30 2.31
N PRO A 67 15.48 17.52 1.72
CA PRO A 67 14.40 18.50 1.85
C PRO A 67 13.29 18.37 0.80
N LEU A 68 13.29 17.32 -0.04
CA LEU A 68 12.31 17.14 -1.12
C LEU A 68 10.89 16.90 -0.59
N VAL A 69 10.78 16.39 0.64
CA VAL A 69 9.53 16.22 1.37
C VAL A 69 9.68 16.75 2.78
N THR A 70 8.60 17.29 3.30
CA THR A 70 8.56 17.99 4.59
C THR A 70 7.88 17.19 5.70
N SER A 71 7.14 16.13 5.35
CA SER A 71 6.41 15.27 6.28
C SER A 71 6.07 13.91 5.64
N GLY A 72 5.57 12.96 6.45
CA GLY A 72 5.06 11.69 5.95
C GLY A 72 3.89 11.85 4.98
N LYS A 73 2.95 12.75 5.29
CA LYS A 73 1.83 13.11 4.41
C LYS A 73 2.34 13.63 3.06
N ASP A 74 3.33 14.51 3.10
CA ASP A 74 3.93 15.11 1.92
C ASP A 74 4.64 14.04 1.06
N LEU A 75 5.35 13.10 1.69
CA LEU A 75 5.92 11.94 0.99
C LEU A 75 4.87 11.11 0.26
N MET A 76 3.69 10.92 0.85
CA MET A 76 2.63 10.12 0.20
C MET A 76 1.94 10.86 -0.96
N ILE A 77 1.73 12.17 -0.83
CA ILE A 77 1.08 12.99 -1.85
C ILE A 77 2.05 13.30 -2.99
N ASN A 78 3.26 13.73 -2.65
CA ASN A 78 4.19 14.31 -3.61
C ASN A 78 5.32 13.37 -4.01
N SER A 79 5.72 12.44 -3.14
CA SER A 79 6.82 11.52 -3.40
C SER A 79 8.15 12.24 -3.72
N GLY A 80 8.27 13.54 -3.42
CA GLY A 80 9.37 14.41 -3.85
C GLY A 80 9.43 14.70 -5.37
N ILE A 81 8.44 14.25 -6.15
CA ILE A 81 8.39 14.40 -7.62
C ILE A 81 7.30 15.40 -8.03
N PHE A 82 6.15 15.32 -7.36
CA PHE A 82 5.04 16.25 -7.57
C PHE A 82 5.12 17.42 -6.60
N HIS A 83 4.46 18.53 -6.95
CA HIS A 83 4.46 19.77 -6.16
C HIS A 83 3.03 20.16 -5.77
N PHE A 84 2.22 19.20 -5.31
CA PHE A 84 0.87 19.48 -4.81
C PHE A 84 0.95 20.08 -3.40
N GLU A 85 0.10 21.08 -3.14
CA GLU A 85 -0.05 21.65 -1.81
C GLU A 85 -0.51 20.56 -0.82
N SER A 86 0.34 20.21 0.16
CA SER A 86 0.08 19.14 1.13
C SER A 86 -0.38 19.66 2.49
N THR A 87 -0.19 20.96 2.77
CA THR A 87 -0.57 21.60 4.03
C THR A 87 -1.99 22.18 4.03
N ASN A 88 -2.44 22.84 2.96
CA ASN A 88 -3.80 23.39 2.86
C ASN A 88 -4.56 22.88 1.62
N THR A 89 -4.93 21.61 1.67
CA THR A 89 -5.55 20.82 0.58
C THR A 89 -7.05 21.11 0.38
N ALA A 90 -7.65 22.04 1.13
CA ALA A 90 -9.10 22.23 1.24
C ALA A 90 -9.90 20.92 1.52
N GLY A 91 -9.25 19.90 2.08
CA GLY A 91 -9.83 18.59 2.39
C GLY A 91 -10.02 17.63 1.21
N LEU A 92 -9.81 18.06 -0.04
CA LEU A 92 -9.98 17.19 -1.21
C LEU A 92 -8.95 16.05 -1.21
N THR A 93 -7.67 16.39 -1.04
CA THR A 93 -6.58 15.39 -1.02
C THR A 93 -6.72 14.43 0.16
N ASP A 94 -7.21 14.92 1.31
CA ASP A 94 -7.51 14.08 2.48
C ASP A 94 -8.65 13.11 2.22
N THR A 95 -9.70 13.57 1.53
CA THR A 95 -10.82 12.71 1.14
C THR A 95 -10.35 11.64 0.15
N LEU A 96 -9.56 12.01 -0.86
CA LEU A 96 -9.04 11.06 -1.85
C LEU A 96 -8.08 10.04 -1.22
N ALA A 97 -7.19 10.47 -0.32
CA ALA A 97 -6.30 9.58 0.42
C ALA A 97 -7.10 8.60 1.30
N ALA A 98 -8.11 9.09 2.03
CA ALA A 98 -8.97 8.26 2.86
C ALA A 98 -9.74 7.21 2.04
N ILE A 99 -10.36 7.63 0.93
CA ILE A 99 -11.03 6.71 -0.01
C ILE A 99 -10.03 5.65 -0.49
N GLN A 100 -8.83 6.05 -0.86
CA GLN A 100 -7.83 5.14 -1.38
C GLN A 100 -7.38 4.10 -0.36
N ILE A 101 -7.12 4.50 0.90
CA ILE A 101 -6.79 3.60 2.01
C ILE A 101 -7.95 2.61 2.26
N ILE A 102 -9.20 3.09 2.26
CA ILE A 102 -10.40 2.24 2.41
C ILE A 102 -10.50 1.21 1.27
N LEU A 103 -10.01 1.53 0.07
CA LEU A 103 -10.03 0.63 -1.07
C LEU A 103 -8.85 -0.37 -1.11
N TYR A 104 -7.84 -0.28 -0.25
CA TYR A 104 -6.72 -1.24 -0.24
C TYR A 104 -7.13 -2.72 -0.13
N PRO A 105 -8.11 -3.09 0.74
CA PRO A 105 -8.61 -4.47 0.78
C PRO A 105 -9.23 -4.91 -0.54
N LEU A 106 -9.89 -4.01 -1.28
CA LEU A 106 -10.48 -4.29 -2.58
C LEU A 106 -9.39 -4.62 -3.62
N TRP A 107 -8.33 -3.81 -3.71
CA TRP A 107 -7.23 -4.05 -4.64
C TRP A 107 -6.51 -5.37 -4.35
N THR A 108 -6.31 -5.67 -3.07
CA THR A 108 -5.74 -6.94 -2.60
C THR A 108 -6.62 -8.12 -3.03
N PHE A 109 -7.93 -8.01 -2.81
CA PHE A 109 -8.92 -9.02 -3.23
C PHE A 109 -8.92 -9.24 -4.74
N ILE A 110 -8.86 -8.16 -5.54
CA ILE A 110 -8.75 -8.24 -7.00
C ILE A 110 -7.53 -9.06 -7.40
N GLY A 111 -6.35 -8.80 -6.82
CA GLY A 111 -5.14 -9.58 -7.10
C GLY A 111 -5.29 -11.08 -6.79
N ILE A 112 -5.90 -11.42 -5.65
CA ILE A 112 -6.20 -12.82 -5.28
C ILE A 112 -7.17 -13.45 -6.30
N ARG A 113 -8.20 -12.71 -6.74
CA ARG A 113 -9.19 -13.21 -7.71
C ARG A 113 -8.59 -13.42 -9.09
N ILE A 114 -7.73 -12.50 -9.56
CA ILE A 114 -6.99 -12.64 -10.82
C ILE A 114 -6.13 -13.90 -10.79
N TRP A 115 -5.39 -14.14 -9.70
CA TRP A 115 -4.60 -15.36 -9.53
C TRP A 115 -5.46 -16.62 -9.61
N SER A 116 -6.57 -16.63 -8.87
CA SER A 116 -7.51 -17.75 -8.86
C SER A 116 -8.13 -18.03 -10.23
N TYR A 117 -8.25 -17.03 -11.10
CA TYR A 117 -8.75 -17.20 -12.46
C TYR A 117 -7.71 -17.81 -13.39
N HIS A 118 -6.44 -17.42 -13.26
CA HIS A 118 -5.34 -17.89 -14.12
C HIS A 118 -4.78 -19.27 -13.76
N LYS A 119 -5.04 -19.75 -12.54
CA LYS A 119 -4.57 -21.05 -12.04
C LYS A 119 -5.70 -22.08 -11.86
N LYS A 120 -6.89 -21.78 -12.39
CA LYS A 120 -7.88 -22.82 -12.76
C LYS A 120 -7.38 -23.56 -13.99
#